data_AF-A0A7L8RU19-F1
#
_entry.id   AF-A0A7L8RU19-F1
#
_cell.length_a   1.000
_cell.length_b   1.000
_cell.length_c   1.000
_cell.angle_alpha   90.00
_cell.angle_beta   90.00
_cell.angle_gamma   90.00
#
_symmetry.space_group_name_H-M   'P 1'
#
loop_
_entity.id
_entity.type
_entity.pdbx_description
1 polymer ?
#
loop_
_entity_poly.entity_id
_entity_poly.type
_entity_poly.pdbx_seq_one_letter_code
_entity_poly.pdbx_strand_id
1 'polypeptide(L)'
;MSRGPSRSEHLTDSEIEAIVLAAIPLRRAVQRCFISLKPFNETYSLLNDHVNSLDAVLEKITGRSIDYRGRDLGLLPAPTQEQCKG
;
A
#
# COMPACT_ATOMS: atom_id res chain seq x y z
N MET A 1 -20.42 13.26 32.33
CA MET A 1 -20.07 13.53 30.92
C MET A 1 -19.00 12.52 30.52
N SER A 2 -19.38 11.49 29.77
CA SER A 2 -18.47 10.43 29.33
C SER A 2 -17.51 10.99 28.28
N ARG A 3 -16.22 11.00 28.59
CA ARG A 3 -15.16 11.31 27.61
C ARG A 3 -15.19 10.18 26.58
N GLY A 4 -15.73 10.47 25.40
CA GLY A 4 -15.62 9.56 24.26
C GLY A 4 -14.14 9.28 23.97
N PRO A 5 -13.79 8.09 23.44
CA PRO A 5 -12.41 7.77 23.12
C PRO A 5 -11.87 8.83 22.17
N SER A 6 -10.81 9.52 22.59
CA SER A 6 -10.05 10.42 21.75
C SER A 6 -9.55 9.59 20.57
N ARG A 7 -10.12 9.79 19.38
CA ARG A 7 -9.57 9.19 18.16
C ARG A 7 -8.10 9.59 18.10
N SER A 8 -7.19 8.63 18.05
CA SER A 8 -5.81 8.95 17.69
C SER A 8 -5.86 9.59 16.30
N GLU A 9 -5.18 10.72 16.12
CA GLU A 9 -5.03 11.37 14.81
C GLU A 9 -4.13 10.55 13.87
N HIS A 10 -3.54 9.46 14.37
CA HIS A 10 -2.62 8.59 13.68
C HIS A 10 -3.12 7.14 13.69
N LEU A 11 -2.91 6.45 12.56
CA LEU A 11 -3.09 5.00 12.44
C LEU A 11 -2.02 4.28 13.27
N THR A 12 -2.40 3.16 13.88
CA THR A 12 -1.48 2.23 14.52
C THR A 12 -0.69 1.43 13.47
N ASP A 13 0.48 0.93 13.84
CA ASP A 13 1.32 0.13 12.92
C ASP A 13 0.57 -1.09 12.36
N SER A 14 -0.28 -1.74 13.17
CA SER A 14 -1.11 -2.86 12.74
C SER A 14 -2.20 -2.46 11.74
N GLU A 15 -2.79 -1.28 11.89
CA GLU A 15 -3.75 -0.74 10.91
C GLU A 15 -3.05 -0.41 9.59
N ILE A 16 -1.86 0.19 9.67
CA ILE A 16 -1.02 0.48 8.50
C ILE A 16 -0.67 -0.83 7.77
N GLU A 17 -0.21 -1.85 8.49
CA GLU A 17 0.12 -3.16 7.94
C GLU A 17 -1.08 -3.82 7.25
N ALA A 18 -2.26 -3.81 7.90
CA ALA A 18 -3.48 -4.37 7.34
C ALA A 18 -3.88 -3.68 6.02
N ILE A 19 -3.75 -2.35 5.95
CA ILE A 19 -4.03 -1.56 4.74
C ILE A 19 -3.05 -1.94 3.63
N VAL A 20 -1.74 -2.01 3.92
CA VAL A 20 -0.71 -2.38 2.93
C VAL A 20 -0.95 -3.79 2.39
N LEU A 21 -1.21 -4.76 3.27
CA LEU A 21 -1.50 -6.15 2.89
C LEU A 21 -2.74 -6.28 2.00
N ALA A 22 -3.76 -5.44 2.20
CA ALA A 22 -4.96 -5.41 1.36
C ALA A 22 -4.74 -4.69 0.01
N ALA A 23 -3.89 -3.67 -0.04
CA ALA A 23 -3.63 -2.91 -1.27
C ALA A 23 -2.82 -3.69 -2.31
N ILE A 24 -1.89 -4.53 -1.84
CA ILE A 24 -1.06 -5.41 -2.67
C ILE A 24 -1.87 -6.27 -3.66
N PRO A 25 -2.86 -7.08 -3.23
CA PRO A 25 -3.62 -7.93 -4.14
C PRO A 25 -4.46 -7.12 -5.13
N LEU A 26 -4.99 -5.95 -4.72
CA LEU A 26 -5.70 -5.03 -5.61
C LEU A 26 -4.78 -4.56 -6.74
N ARG A 27 -3.60 -4.05 -6.41
CA ARG A 27 -2.61 -3.60 -7.40
C ARG A 27 -2.23 -4.72 -8.38
N ARG A 28 -2.01 -5.94 -7.86
CA ARG A 28 -1.73 -7.12 -8.70
C ARG A 28 -2.89 -7.49 -9.63
N ALA A 29 -4.13 -7.46 -9.14
CA ALA A 29 -5.30 -7.76 -9.93
C ALA A 29 -5.44 -6.77 -11.09
N VAL A 30 -5.29 -5.47 -10.79
CA VAL A 30 -5.30 -4.41 -11.79
C VAL A 30 -4.19 -4.65 -12.84
N GLN A 31 -2.94 -4.86 -12.41
CA GLN A 31 -1.82 -5.12 -13.33
C GLN A 31 -2.01 -6.37 -14.20
N ARG A 32 -2.63 -7.44 -13.69
CA ARG A 32 -2.94 -8.63 -14.51
C ARG A 32 -3.99 -8.33 -15.57
N CYS A 33 -4.95 -7.47 -15.25
CA CYS A 33 -6.00 -7.06 -16.18
C CYS A 33 -5.55 -6.00 -17.19
N PHE A 34 -4.38 -5.36 -17.02
CA PHE A 34 -3.92 -4.27 -17.89
C PHE A 34 -3.95 -4.59 -19.39
N ILE A 35 -3.51 -5.79 -19.78
CA ILE A 35 -3.49 -6.19 -21.20
C ILE A 35 -4.93 -6.27 -21.75
N SER A 36 -5.84 -6.84 -20.98
CA SER A 36 -7.25 -7.00 -21.36
C SER A 36 -8.04 -5.70 -21.28
N LEU A 37 -7.60 -4.74 -20.46
CA LEU A 37 -8.23 -3.42 -20.29
C LEU A 37 -7.77 -2.40 -21.31
N LYS A 38 -6.61 -2.60 -21.97
CA LYS A 38 -6.04 -1.69 -22.96
C LYS A 38 -7.01 -1.28 -24.10
N PRO A 39 -7.89 -2.16 -24.61
CA PRO A 39 -8.92 -1.77 -25.59
C PRO A 39 -9.99 -0.82 -25.02
N PHE A 40 -10.21 -0.84 -23.71
CA PHE A 40 -11.18 -0.02 -22.98
C PHE A 40 -10.47 1.22 -22.40
N ASN A 41 -9.89 2.04 -23.28
CA ASN A 41 -8.93 3.11 -22.99
C ASN A 41 -9.29 4.03 -21.78
N GLU A 42 -10.58 4.38 -21.63
CA GLU A 42 -11.06 5.21 -20.52
C GLU A 42 -11.06 4.44 -19.18
N THR A 43 -11.60 3.22 -19.16
CA THR A 43 -11.57 2.34 -17.99
C THR A 43 -10.15 1.99 -17.57
N TYR A 44 -9.26 1.77 -18.55
CA TYR A 44 -7.84 1.57 -18.33
C TYR A 44 -7.22 2.78 -17.62
N SER A 45 -7.42 3.98 -18.16
CA SER A 45 -6.84 5.21 -17.62
C SER A 45 -7.32 5.46 -16.18
N LEU A 46 -8.63 5.34 -15.95
CA LEU A 46 -9.24 5.53 -14.63
C LEU A 46 -8.71 4.53 -13.60
N LEU A 47 -8.61 3.26 -13.95
CA LEU A 47 -8.11 2.22 -13.05
C LEU A 47 -6.62 2.38 -12.75
N ASN A 48 -5.82 2.79 -13.75
CA ASN A 48 -4.40 3.11 -13.58
C ASN A 48 -4.21 4.31 -12.64
N ASP A 49 -4.99 5.38 -12.82
CA ASP A 49 -4.90 6.59 -12.00
C ASP A 49 -5.30 6.31 -10.54
N HIS A 50 -6.30 5.45 -10.32
CA HIS A 50 -6.66 4.98 -8.99
C HIS A 50 -5.55 4.18 -8.32
N VAL A 51 -4.85 3.30 -9.05
CA VAL A 51 -3.71 2.56 -8.50
C VAL A 51 -2.55 3.50 -8.17
N ASN A 52 -2.24 4.47 -9.03
CA ASN A 52 -1.18 5.44 -8.74
C ASN A 52 -1.51 6.33 -7.53
N SER A 53 -2.78 6.73 -7.41
CA SER A 53 -3.26 7.49 -6.25
C SER A 53 -3.18 6.67 -4.97
N LEU A 54 -3.52 5.37 -5.04
CA LEU A 54 -3.39 4.44 -3.93
C LEU A 54 -1.93 4.28 -3.50
N ASP A 55 -1.01 4.09 -4.46
CA ASP A 55 0.43 4.02 -4.18
C ASP A 55 0.89 5.28 -3.42
N ALA A 56 0.54 6.48 -3.89
CA ALA A 56 0.89 7.74 -3.22
C ALA A 56 0.30 7.89 -1.81
N VAL A 57 -0.91 7.37 -1.56
CA VAL A 57 -1.52 7.38 -0.23
C VAL A 57 -0.79 6.43 0.71
N LEU A 58 -0.44 5.23 0.24
CA LEU A 58 0.29 4.25 1.04
C LEU A 58 1.69 4.76 1.40
N GLU A 59 2.36 5.46 0.49
CA GLU A 59 3.66 6.09 0.76
C GLU A 59 3.56 7.16 1.87
N LYS A 60 2.49 7.95 1.88
CA LYS A 60 2.24 8.93 2.96
C LYS A 60 1.97 8.27 4.30
N ILE A 61 1.21 7.17 4.31
CA ILE A 61 0.87 6.43 5.53
C ILE A 61 2.09 5.72 6.09
N THR A 62 2.91 5.10 5.23
CA THR A 62 4.07 4.30 5.65
C THR A 62 5.37 5.09 5.78
N GLY A 63 5.42 6.32 5.24
CA GLY A 63 6.63 7.15 5.21
C GLY A 63 7.73 6.64 4.28
N ARG A 64 7.43 5.69 3.39
CA ARG A 64 8.40 5.06 2.47
C ARG A 64 7.71 4.55 1.21
N SER A 65 8.49 4.23 0.18
CA SER A 65 7.97 3.53 -1.00
C SER A 65 7.55 2.10 -0.66
N ILE A 66 6.48 1.64 -1.30
CA ILE A 66 5.95 0.28 -1.16
C ILE A 66 6.64 -0.66 -2.16
N ASP A 67 7.32 -1.67 -1.66
CA ASP A 67 7.93 -2.75 -2.43
C ASP A 67 6.91 -3.86 -2.73
N TYR A 68 6.19 -3.66 -3.82
CA TYR A 68 5.25 -4.63 -4.38
C TYR A 68 5.89 -5.87 -5.03
N ARG A 69 7.22 -6.03 -4.96
CA ARG A 69 7.96 -7.14 -5.58
C ARG A 69 8.59 -8.07 -4.55
N GLY A 70 8.73 -7.67 -3.30
CA GLY A 70 9.37 -8.49 -2.28
C GLY A 70 8.96 -8.19 -0.85
N ARG A 71 9.49 -7.11 -0.28
CA ARG A 71 9.48 -6.85 1.17
C ARG A 71 8.09 -6.68 1.74
N ASP A 72 7.24 -5.88 1.10
CA ASP A 72 5.90 -5.58 1.63
C ASP A 72 4.90 -6.70 1.38
N LEU A 73 5.30 -7.68 0.58
CA LEU A 73 4.57 -8.90 0.35
C LEU A 73 4.87 -9.98 1.41
N GLY A 74 5.74 -9.71 2.38
CA GLY A 74 6.30 -10.72 3.27
C GLY A 74 7.16 -11.77 2.55
N LEU A 75 7.57 -11.51 1.30
CA LEU A 75 8.38 -12.44 0.49
C LEU A 75 9.88 -12.26 0.71
N LEU A 76 10.28 -11.17 1.38
CA LEU A 76 11.66 -10.94 1.82
C LEU A 76 11.67 -10.74 3.34
N PRO A 77 12.70 -11.21 4.05
CA PRO A 77 12.85 -10.96 5.48
C PRO A 77 12.94 -9.45 5.73
N ALA A 78 12.33 -9.00 6.84
CA ALA A 78 12.47 -7.61 7.29
C ALA A 78 13.96 -7.29 7.51
N PRO A 79 14.43 -6.08 7.15
CA PRO A 79 15.81 -5.70 7.41
C PRO A 79 16.07 -5.78 8.92
N THR A 80 16.96 -6.68 9.31
CA THR A 80 17.45 -6.79 10.69
C THR A 80 18.04 -5.44 11.10
N GLN A 81 17.62 -4.86 12.23
CA GLN A 81 18.10 -3.57 12.73
C GLN A 81 19.59 -3.55 13.15
N GLU A 82 20.40 -4.53 12.73
CA GLU A 82 21.80 -4.66 13.16
C GLU A 82 22.81 -3.87 12.31
N GLN A 83 22.40 -3.08 11.32
CA GLN A 83 23.34 -2.33 10.45
C GLN A 83 23.62 -0.88 10.86
N CYS A 84 23.10 -0.39 11.99
CA CYS A 84 23.47 0.93 12.52
C CYS A 84 24.40 0.83 13.75
N LYS A 85 25.49 0.07 13.64
CA LYS A 85 26.69 0.23 14.47
C LYS A 85 27.93 -0.07 13.63
N GLY A 86 28.42 0.95 12.94
CA GLY A 86 29.71 0.99 12.26
C GLY A 86 30.27 2.39 12.36
#